data_AF-A4YHK2-F1
#
_entry.id   AF-A4YHK2-F1
#
_cell.length_a   1.000
_cell.length_b   1.000
_cell.length_c   1.000
_cell.angle_alpha   90.00
_cell.angle_beta   90.00
_cell.angle_gamma   90.00
#
_symmetry.space_group_name_H-M   'P 1'
#
loop_
_entity.id
_entity.type
_entity.pdbx_description
1 polymer ?
#
loop_
_entity_poly.entity_id
_entity_poly.type
_entity_poly.pdbx_seq_one_letter_code
_entity_poly.pdbx_strand_id
1 'polypeptide(L)'
;MILARVTDTGIECTINRFIFQSRFMNVVKVLMERGNQFVVSRNKPIEEQVLDIISSFNQGIKDVELKGYGREIDRTVDVYNVLKEKLGDGVVLVDVSIGSEFKDKRRVSYLLFRLRKSF
;
A
#
# COMPACT_ATOMS: atom_id res chain seq x y z
N MET A 1 1.95 23.25 -19.13
CA MET A 1 1.84 24.47 -19.96
C MET A 1 0.81 25.36 -19.31
N ILE A 2 1.23 26.49 -18.73
CA ILE A 2 0.35 27.46 -18.07
C ILE A 2 -0.02 28.49 -19.15
N LEU A 3 -1.31 28.62 -19.48
CA LEU A 3 -1.78 29.71 -20.32
C LEU A 3 -2.26 30.82 -19.39
N ALA A 4 -1.51 31.93 -19.33
CA ALA A 4 -1.97 33.15 -18.67
C ALA A 4 -2.53 34.09 -19.75
N ARG A 5 -3.75 34.59 -19.57
CA ARG A 5 -4.32 35.68 -20.36
C ARG A 5 -4.37 36.91 -19.46
N VAL A 6 -3.77 38.01 -19.92
CA VAL A 6 -3.82 39.31 -19.24
C VAL A 6 -5.02 40.07 -19.81
N THR A 7 -5.90 40.56 -18.93
CA THR A 7 -6.96 41.52 -19.27
C THR A 7 -6.82 42.75 -18.39
N ASP A 8 -7.35 43.89 -18.85
CA ASP A 8 -7.10 45.23 -18.30
C ASP A 8 -7.64 45.46 -16.86
N THR A 9 -8.24 44.46 -16.23
CA THR A 9 -8.74 44.51 -14.85
C THR A 9 -8.12 43.47 -13.91
N GLY A 10 -7.05 42.77 -14.33
CA GLY A 10 -6.28 41.87 -13.46
C GLY A 10 -5.97 40.50 -14.08
N ILE A 11 -5.00 39.79 -13.49
CA ILE A 11 -4.53 38.47 -13.95
C ILE A 11 -5.49 37.38 -13.46
N GLU A 12 -6.35 36.86 -14.34
CA GLU A 12 -7.07 35.61 -14.06
C GLU A 12 -6.18 34.41 -14.37
N CYS A 13 -5.59 33.84 -13.31
CA CYS A 13 -4.95 32.53 -13.36
C CYS A 13 -6.02 31.44 -13.25
N THR A 14 -6.50 30.92 -14.38
CA THR A 14 -7.28 29.68 -14.39
C THR A 14 -6.33 28.52 -14.10
N ILE A 15 -6.09 28.24 -12.82
CA ILE A 15 -5.38 27.03 -12.40
C ILE A 15 -6.24 25.85 -12.82
N ASN A 16 -5.69 25.04 -13.71
CA ASN A 16 -6.26 23.81 -14.22
C ASN A 16 -6.65 22.91 -13.03
N ARG A 17 -7.96 22.90 -12.68
CA ARG A 17 -8.54 22.20 -11.52
C ARG A 17 -8.35 20.68 -11.56
N PHE A 18 -7.89 20.15 -12.69
CA PHE A 18 -7.74 18.73 -12.96
C PHE A 18 -6.47 18.07 -12.36
N ILE A 19 -5.37 18.80 -12.17
CA ILE A 19 -4.11 18.20 -11.66
C ILE A 19 -4.07 18.17 -10.13
N PHE A 20 -4.83 19.04 -9.46
CA PHE A 20 -4.82 19.13 -8.00
C PHE A 20 -5.66 18.01 -7.35
N GLN A 21 -6.73 17.58 -8.02
CA GLN A 21 -7.65 16.56 -7.50
C GLN A 21 -7.00 15.17 -7.43
N SER A 22 -6.13 14.82 -8.37
CA SER A 22 -5.41 13.53 -8.41
C SER A 22 -4.32 13.41 -7.33
N ARG A 23 -3.61 14.50 -7.03
CA ARG A 23 -2.55 14.51 -5.99
C ARG A 23 -3.14 14.55 -4.58
N PHE A 24 -4.22 15.31 -4.38
CA PHE A 24 -4.93 15.36 -3.10
C PHE A 24 -5.63 14.03 -2.79
N MET A 25 -6.25 13.38 -3.79
CA MET A 25 -6.80 12.03 -3.61
C MET A 25 -5.73 11.00 -3.24
N ASN A 26 -4.51 11.09 -3.78
CA ASN A 26 -3.40 10.21 -3.37
C ASN A 26 -2.99 10.44 -1.90
N VAL A 27 -2.94 11.70 -1.44
CA VAL A 27 -2.59 12.01 -0.05
C VAL A 27 -3.70 11.59 0.92
N VAL A 28 -4.97 11.82 0.57
CA VAL A 28 -6.12 11.38 1.37
C VAL A 28 -6.21 9.85 1.40
N LYS A 29 -5.93 9.16 0.29
CA LYS A 29 -5.83 7.68 0.24
C LYS A 29 -4.73 7.16 1.17
N VAL A 30 -3.54 7.75 1.13
CA VAL A 30 -2.40 7.38 2.00
C VAL A 30 -2.70 7.63 3.49
N LEU A 31 -3.55 8.61 3.82
CA LEU A 31 -3.94 8.92 5.20
C LEU A 31 -5.07 8.01 5.71
N MET A 32 -5.90 7.44 4.83
CA MET A 32 -7.05 6.60 5.18
C MET A 32 -6.73 5.09 5.18
N GLU A 33 -5.60 4.66 4.59
CA GLU A 33 -5.21 3.24 4.43
C GLU A 33 -4.25 2.70 5.52
N ARG A 34 -3.99 3.42 6.63
CA ARG A 34 -3.13 2.89 7.72
C ARG A 34 -3.74 1.74 8.53
N GLY A 35 -4.94 1.29 8.20
CA GLY A 35 -5.71 0.35 9.04
C GLY A 35 -5.22 -1.09 8.98
N ASN A 36 -4.72 -1.58 7.84
CA ASN A 36 -4.58 -3.02 7.61
C ASN A 36 -3.19 -3.40 7.11
N GLN A 37 -2.18 -2.94 7.84
CA GLN A 37 -0.81 -3.29 7.59
C GLN A 37 -0.38 -4.47 8.49
N PHE A 38 0.05 -5.56 7.89
CA PHE A 38 0.62 -6.72 8.56
C PHE A 38 2.13 -6.69 8.45
N VAL A 39 2.80 -6.64 9.59
CA VAL A 39 4.26 -6.76 9.65
C VAL A 39 4.62 -8.22 9.86
N VAL A 40 5.38 -8.78 8.92
CA VAL A 40 5.85 -10.15 8.99
C VAL A 40 6.93 -10.27 10.05
N SER A 41 6.79 -11.26 10.92
CA SER A 41 7.75 -11.56 11.98
C SER A 41 8.09 -13.04 12.00
N ARG A 42 9.34 -13.38 12.34
CA ARG A 42 9.78 -14.77 12.54
C ARG A 42 9.22 -15.38 13.83
N ASN A 43 8.74 -14.57 14.77
CA ASN A 43 8.19 -15.05 16.04
C ASN A 43 6.84 -15.76 15.86
N LYS A 44 6.15 -15.50 14.76
CA LYS A 44 4.88 -16.15 14.41
C LYS A 44 5.10 -17.19 13.31
N PRO A 45 4.42 -18.34 13.33
CA PRO A 45 4.41 -19.26 12.21
C PRO A 45 3.80 -18.60 10.96
N ILE A 46 4.10 -19.14 9.78
CA ILE A 46 3.63 -18.57 8.51
C ILE A 46 2.11 -18.70 8.42
N GLU A 47 1.60 -19.84 8.85
CA GLU A 47 0.19 -20.21 8.79
C GLU A 47 -0.68 -19.31 9.65
N GLU A 48 -0.22 -18.94 10.85
CA GLU A 48 -0.92 -17.98 11.73
C GLU A 48 -1.01 -16.60 11.07
N GLN A 49 0.09 -16.12 10.48
CA GLN A 49 0.11 -14.82 9.80
C GLN A 49 -0.82 -14.81 8.57
N VAL A 50 -0.88 -15.92 7.83
CA VAL A 50 -1.82 -16.09 6.72
C VAL A 50 -3.27 -16.09 7.21
N LEU A 51 -3.57 -16.78 8.32
CA LEU A 51 -4.88 -16.79 8.95
C LEU A 51 -5.32 -15.40 9.43
N ASP A 52 -4.41 -14.62 10.01
CA ASP A 52 -4.66 -13.23 10.42
C ASP A 52 -5.12 -12.39 9.20
N ILE A 53 -4.42 -12.52 8.07
CA ILE A 53 -4.74 -11.79 6.83
C ILE A 53 -6.08 -12.24 6.24
N ILE A 54 -6.33 -13.55 6.17
CA ILE A 54 -7.61 -14.11 5.69
C ILE A 54 -8.77 -13.63 6.58
N SER A 55 -8.57 -13.60 7.89
CA SER A 55 -9.56 -13.13 8.85
C SER A 55 -9.91 -11.66 8.61
N SER A 56 -8.92 -10.83 8.30
CA SER A 56 -9.19 -9.44 7.90
C SER A 56 -9.99 -9.34 6.61
N PHE A 57 -9.69 -10.14 5.59
CA PHE A 57 -10.52 -10.18 4.37
C PHE A 57 -11.97 -10.63 4.63
N ASN A 58 -12.19 -11.46 5.65
CA ASN A 58 -13.53 -11.90 6.07
C ASN A 58 -14.28 -10.82 6.86
N GLN A 59 -13.57 -9.93 7.57
CA GLN A 59 -14.14 -8.77 8.26
C GLN A 59 -14.60 -7.65 7.29
N GLY A 60 -14.41 -7.83 5.98
CA GLY A 60 -14.82 -6.88 4.95
C GLY A 60 -13.74 -5.91 4.51
N ILE A 61 -12.52 -6.06 5.02
CA ILE A 61 -11.35 -5.32 4.54
C ILE A 61 -11.05 -5.76 3.10
N LYS A 62 -10.91 -4.81 2.18
CA LYS A 62 -10.62 -5.10 0.76
C LYS A 62 -9.14 -4.95 0.41
N ASP A 63 -8.46 -3.98 1.01
CA ASP A 63 -7.06 -3.68 0.74
C ASP A 63 -6.22 -3.97 2.00
N VAL A 64 -5.15 -4.73 1.82
CA VAL A 64 -4.24 -5.16 2.88
C VAL A 64 -2.80 -4.91 2.44
N GLU A 65 -1.98 -4.41 3.35
CA GLU A 65 -0.55 -4.22 3.13
C GLU A 65 0.26 -5.25 3.91
N LEU A 66 1.07 -6.05 3.23
CA LEU A 66 1.96 -7.03 3.84
C LEU A 66 3.40 -6.52 3.76
N LYS A 67 4.03 -6.27 4.91
CA LYS A 67 5.35 -5.65 4.97
C LYS A 67 6.38 -6.52 5.70
N GLY A 68 7.52 -6.73 5.05
CA GLY A 68 8.71 -7.37 5.60
C GLY A 68 9.88 -6.41 5.71
N TYR A 69 10.73 -6.60 6.71
CA TYR A 69 11.95 -5.84 6.90
C TYR A 69 13.16 -6.76 6.81
N GLY A 70 14.31 -6.29 6.30
CA GLY A 70 15.59 -6.99 6.41
C GLY A 70 15.54 -8.51 6.16
N ARG A 71 15.67 -9.29 7.25
CA ARG A 71 15.71 -10.76 7.21
C ARG A 71 14.32 -11.41 7.20
N GLU A 72 13.25 -10.64 7.23
CA GLU A 72 11.87 -11.11 7.15
C GLU A 72 11.31 -10.97 5.73
N ILE A 73 12.08 -10.39 4.79
CA ILE A 73 11.68 -10.19 3.39
C ILE A 73 11.42 -11.53 2.69
N ASP A 74 12.29 -12.52 2.88
CA ASP A 74 12.12 -13.89 2.38
C ASP A 74 10.78 -14.48 2.84
N ARG A 75 10.54 -14.43 4.16
CA ARG A 75 9.31 -14.96 4.77
C ARG A 75 8.06 -14.21 4.31
N THR A 76 8.20 -12.93 3.98
CA THR A 76 7.09 -12.12 3.46
C THR A 76 6.63 -12.62 2.10
N VAL A 77 7.57 -13.04 1.25
CA VAL A 77 7.25 -13.68 -0.04
C VAL A 77 6.57 -15.03 0.19
N ASP A 78 7.04 -15.82 1.15
CA ASP A 78 6.42 -17.11 1.48
C ASP A 78 4.97 -16.95 1.97
N VAL A 79 4.71 -15.98 2.85
CA VAL A 79 3.34 -15.66 3.33
C VAL A 79 2.45 -15.28 2.15
N TYR A 80 2.94 -14.46 1.21
CA TYR A 80 2.20 -14.11 0.01
C TYR A 80 1.90 -15.33 -0.87
N ASN A 81 2.88 -16.22 -1.09
CA ASN A 81 2.71 -17.42 -1.91
C ASN A 81 1.66 -18.36 -1.32
N VAL A 82 1.73 -18.64 -0.01
CA VAL A 82 0.75 -19.48 0.69
C VAL A 82 -0.64 -18.84 0.65
N LEU A 83 -0.72 -17.52 0.79
CA LEU A 83 -1.99 -16.80 0.69
C LEU A 83 -2.58 -16.90 -0.74
N LYS A 84 -1.74 -16.78 -1.76
CA LYS A 84 -2.15 -16.91 -3.18
C LYS A 84 -2.59 -18.34 -3.51
N GLU A 85 -1.92 -19.34 -2.95
CA GLU A 85 -2.30 -20.75 -3.07
C GLU A 85 -3.66 -21.03 -2.42
N LYS A 86 -3.92 -20.47 -1.23
CA LYS A 86 -5.19 -20.69 -0.49
C LYS A 86 -6.38 -19.95 -1.09
N LEU A 87 -6.20 -18.70 -1.52
CA LEU A 87 -7.30 -17.84 -2.00
C LEU A 87 -7.45 -17.85 -3.53
N GLY A 88 -6.44 -18.34 -4.26
CA GLY A 88 -6.44 -18.37 -5.72
C GLY A 88 -6.68 -16.99 -6.32
N ASP A 89 -7.72 -16.87 -7.14
CA ASP A 89 -8.12 -15.61 -7.78
C ASP A 89 -8.88 -14.66 -6.85
N GLY A 90 -9.18 -15.08 -5.61
CA GLY A 90 -9.78 -14.24 -4.59
C GLY A 90 -8.90 -13.08 -4.11
N VAL A 91 -7.59 -13.13 -4.39
CA VAL A 91 -6.63 -12.06 -4.10
C VAL A 91 -5.83 -11.66 -5.33
N VAL A 92 -5.73 -10.35 -5.53
CA VAL A 92 -4.94 -9.70 -6.57
C VAL A 92 -3.79 -8.94 -5.94
N LEU A 93 -2.61 -9.10 -6.52
CA LEU A 93 -1.45 -8.27 -6.19
C LEU A 93 -1.57 -6.94 -6.92
N VAL A 94 -1.79 -5.87 -6.16
CA VAL A 94 -1.97 -4.51 -6.70
C VAL A 94 -0.62 -3.86 -7.01
N ASP A 95 0.31 -3.98 -6.08
CA ASP A 95 1.59 -3.30 -6.15
C ASP A 95 2.64 -3.99 -5.29
N VAL A 96 3.91 -3.85 -5.69
CA VAL A 96 5.08 -4.32 -4.94
C VAL A 96 6.04 -3.16 -4.82
N SER A 97 6.28 -2.73 -3.58
CA SER A 97 7.20 -1.65 -3.28
C SER A 97 8.40 -2.18 -2.51
N ILE A 98 9.61 -1.92 -3.01
CA ILE A 98 10.86 -2.21 -2.33
C ILE A 98 11.52 -0.88 -1.99
N GLY A 99 11.98 -0.75 -0.75
CA GLY A 99 12.62 0.47 -0.30
C GLY A 99 13.52 0.28 0.89
N SER A 100 13.90 1.39 1.49
CA SER A 100 14.60 1.42 2.75
C SER A 100 13.95 2.46 3.65
N GLU A 101 13.86 2.15 4.94
CA GLU A 101 13.38 3.08 5.95
C GLU A 101 14.34 3.14 7.13
N PHE A 102 14.30 4.25 7.85
CA PHE A 102 15.02 4.37 9.10
C PHE A 102 14.17 3.81 10.23
N LYS A 103 14.56 2.65 10.74
CA LYS A 103 13.96 2.01 11.90
C LYS A 103 15.02 1.92 13.00
N ASP A 104 14.69 2.37 14.21
CA ASP A 104 15.61 2.37 15.35
C ASP A 104 16.98 3.02 15.06
N LYS A 105 16.97 4.16 14.34
CA LYS A 105 18.17 4.91 13.90
C LYS A 105 19.08 4.15 12.91
N ARG A 106 18.64 3.00 12.38
CA ARG A 106 19.35 2.23 11.36
C ARG A 106 18.54 2.19 10.08
N ARG A 107 19.22 2.25 8.94
CA ARG A 107 18.58 2.04 7.63
C ARG A 107 18.33 0.55 7.43
N VAL A 108 17.06 0.17 7.27
CA VAL A 108 16.65 -1.21 7.04
C VAL A 108 15.85 -1.27 5.74
N SER A 109 16.19 -2.23 4.88
CA SER A 109 15.42 -2.49 3.66
C SER A 109 14.06 -3.07 4.00
N TYR A 110 13.05 -2.76 3.20
CA TYR A 110 11.73 -3.35 3.34
C TYR A 110 11.17 -3.80 1.99
N LEU A 111 10.25 -4.75 2.07
CA LEU A 111 9.38 -5.19 0.98
C LEU A 111 7.94 -4.99 1.41
N LEU A 112 7.12 -4.40 0.54
CA LEU A 112 5.71 -4.12 0.78
C LEU A 112 4.89 -4.67 -0.38
N PHE A 113 4.04 -5.66 -0.09
CA PHE A 113 3.00 -6.12 -0.99
C PHE A 113 1.69 -5.41 -0.68
N ARG A 114 1.06 -4.84 -1.70
CA ARG A 114 -0.31 -4.35 -1.61
C ARG A 114 -1.24 -5.35 -2.24
N LEU A 115 -2.12 -5.91 -1.43
CA LEU A 115 -3.04 -6.97 -1.81
C LEU A 115 -4.46 -6.44 -1.79
N ARG A 116 -5.25 -6.87 -2.77
CA ARG A 116 -6.67 -6.55 -2.87
C ARG A 116 -7.50 -7.80 -3.01
N LYS A 117 -8.59 -7.88 -2.25
CA LYS A 117 -9.61 -8.92 -2.42
C LYS A 117 -10.40 -8.65 -3.71
N SER A 118 -10.52 -9.68 -4.56
CA SER A 118 -11.15 -9.56 -5.88
C SER A 118 -12.69 -9.60 -5.84
N PHE A 119 -13.30 -10.13 -4.77
CA PHE A 119 -14.75 -10.34 -4.65
C PHE A 119 -15.28 -9.99 -3.25
#